data_AF-A0A536HL32-F1
#
_entry.id   AF-A0A536HL32-F1
#
_cell.length_a   1.000
_cell.length_b   1.000
_cell.length_c   1.000
_cell.angle_alpha   90.00
_cell.angle_beta   90.00
_cell.angle_gamma   90.00
#
_symmetry.space_group_name_H-M   'P 1'
#
loop_
_entity.id
_entity.type
_entity.pdbx_description
1 polymer ?
#
loop_
_entity_poly.entity_id
_entity_poly.type
_entity_poly.pdbx_seq_one_letter_code
_entity_poly.pdbx_strand_id
1 'polypeptide(L)'
;MASTAKIMTALLTLEDHPVPLGQVGPSIAVTPADVANYQWELRLGESVVRVAAGEQLSEYQLLQGLMLPSASNFADILATWDAGSPSAFIPRMNARAGALAMAQTHYADASGFSPQTVSVPSDLIRLARTAMAIPVFKQIVGQSQATLPVAGVVHNLDTLLGKDGVIGVKTGHT
;
A
#
# COMPACT_ATOMS: atom_id res chain seq x y z
N MET A 1 -12.16 -2.65 -7.62
CA MET A 1 -11.68 -2.65 -6.21
C MET A 1 -10.82 -1.44 -5.88
N ALA A 2 -10.28 -0.72 -6.88
CA ALA A 2 -9.56 0.53 -6.64
C ALA A 2 -8.41 0.34 -5.62
N SER A 3 -8.10 1.39 -4.85
CA SER A 3 -7.04 1.40 -3.86
C SER A 3 -7.15 0.38 -2.72
N THR A 4 -8.22 -0.41 -2.60
CA THR A 4 -8.22 -1.55 -1.65
C THR A 4 -7.23 -2.63 -2.08
N ALA A 5 -6.76 -2.63 -3.34
CA ALA A 5 -5.68 -3.50 -3.81
C ALA A 5 -4.38 -3.32 -3.01
N LYS A 6 -4.12 -2.09 -2.53
CA LYS A 6 -2.93 -1.76 -1.72
C LYS A 6 -2.86 -2.54 -0.40
N ILE A 7 -3.96 -3.13 0.07
CA ILE A 7 -3.94 -4.05 1.21
C ILE A 7 -3.12 -5.31 0.89
N MET A 8 -3.20 -5.84 -0.34
CA MET A 8 -2.38 -6.98 -0.77
C MET A 8 -0.90 -6.60 -0.88
N THR A 9 -0.61 -5.41 -1.40
CA THR A 9 0.76 -4.88 -1.44
C THR A 9 1.35 -4.78 -0.04
N ALA A 10 0.64 -4.16 0.91
CA ALA A 10 1.06 -4.09 2.30
C ALA A 10 1.19 -5.47 2.97
N LEU A 11 0.27 -6.39 2.69
CA LEU A 11 0.30 -7.75 3.22
C LEU A 11 1.57 -8.48 2.79
N LEU A 12 1.86 -8.51 1.49
CA LEU A 12 3.04 -9.19 0.97
C LEU A 12 4.32 -8.56 1.49
N THR A 13 4.44 -7.22 1.45
CA THR A 13 5.60 -6.52 2.03
C THR A 13 5.84 -6.94 3.47
N LEU A 14 4.80 -6.99 4.32
CA LEU A 14 4.95 -7.37 5.73
C LEU A 14 5.16 -8.87 5.98
N GLU A 15 4.77 -9.73 5.03
CA GLU A 15 5.07 -11.17 5.08
C GLU A 15 6.53 -11.44 4.73
N ASP A 16 7.08 -10.73 3.74
CA ASP A 16 8.46 -10.87 3.27
C ASP A 16 9.47 -10.08 4.11
N HIS A 17 9.04 -8.93 4.62
CA HIS A 17 9.83 -8.00 5.41
C HIS A 17 9.08 -7.63 6.70
N PRO A 18 9.06 -8.50 7.73
CA PRO A 18 8.31 -8.21 8.94
C PRO A 18 8.86 -7.00 9.71
N VAL A 19 7.99 -6.05 10.04
CA VAL A 19 8.29 -4.92 10.93
C VAL A 19 7.67 -5.16 12.31
N PRO A 20 8.48 -5.43 13.37
CA PRO A 20 7.96 -5.53 14.73
C PRO A 20 7.37 -4.21 15.21
N LEU A 21 6.41 -4.28 16.14
CA LEU A 21 5.88 -3.08 16.80
C LEU A 21 7.01 -2.25 17.44
N GLY A 22 6.95 -0.93 17.25
CA GLY A 22 7.98 -0.01 17.73
C GLY A 22 9.24 0.07 16.87
N GLN A 23 9.33 -0.71 15.79
CA GLN A 23 10.40 -0.61 14.79
C GLN A 23 9.90 0.03 13.50
N VAL A 24 10.85 0.46 12.66
CA VAL A 24 10.55 1.16 11.39
C VAL A 24 10.97 0.36 10.15
N GLY A 25 11.68 -0.75 10.33
CA GLY A 25 12.24 -1.53 9.22
C GLY A 25 13.45 -0.86 8.55
N PRO A 26 13.95 -1.43 7.44
CA PRO A 26 15.06 -0.87 6.68
C PRO A 26 14.71 0.47 6.04
N SER A 27 15.76 1.22 5.67
CA SER A 27 15.63 2.46 4.91
C SER A 27 15.79 2.19 3.41
N ILE A 28 14.80 2.62 2.64
CA ILE A 28 14.75 2.55 1.19
C ILE A 28 15.03 3.94 0.62
N ALA A 29 16.01 4.01 -0.28
CA ALA A 29 16.39 5.23 -0.98
C ALA A 29 15.46 5.46 -2.18
N VAL A 30 14.83 6.63 -2.25
CA VAL A 30 14.08 7.05 -3.43
C VAL A 30 15.04 7.36 -4.57
N THR A 31 14.87 6.68 -5.69
CA THR A 31 15.71 6.82 -6.88
C THR A 31 15.17 7.90 -7.82
N PRO A 32 15.98 8.37 -8.79
CA PRO A 32 15.47 9.21 -9.88
C PRO A 32 14.35 8.56 -10.70
N ALA A 33 14.34 7.22 -10.81
CA ALA A 33 13.29 6.48 -11.49
C ALA A 33 11.96 6.57 -10.72
N ASP A 34 12.00 6.49 -9.38
CA ASP A 34 10.81 6.64 -8.53
C ASP A 34 10.21 8.05 -8.65
N VAL A 35 11.06 9.08 -8.74
CA VAL A 35 10.59 10.46 -8.99
C VAL A 35 9.95 10.60 -10.36
N ALA A 36 10.52 9.97 -11.40
CA ALA A 36 9.94 9.98 -12.73
C ALA A 36 8.58 9.25 -12.76
N ASN A 37 8.46 8.13 -12.04
CA ASN A 37 7.20 7.38 -11.92
C ASN A 37 6.14 8.18 -11.16
N TYR A 38 6.50 8.78 -10.02
CA TYR A 38 5.64 9.71 -9.28
C TYR A 38 5.05 10.81 -10.19
N GLN A 39 5.89 11.45 -11.00
CA GLN A 39 5.46 12.49 -11.92
C GLN A 39 4.53 11.96 -13.03
N TRP A 40 4.76 10.73 -13.48
CA TRP A 40 3.92 10.06 -14.46
C TRP A 40 2.54 9.74 -13.90
N GLU A 41 2.46 9.05 -12.76
CA GLU A 41 1.22 8.72 -12.08
C GLU A 41 0.40 9.96 -11.71
N LEU A 42 1.06 11.05 -11.29
CA LEU A 42 0.41 12.33 -11.03
C LEU A 42 -0.34 12.85 -12.27
N ARG A 43 0.25 12.72 -13.47
CA ARG A 43 -0.40 13.13 -14.74
C ARG A 43 -1.56 12.23 -15.12
N LEU A 44 -1.56 10.98 -14.66
CA LEU A 44 -2.69 10.05 -14.84
C LEU A 44 -3.84 10.30 -13.85
N GLY A 45 -3.64 11.20 -12.87
CA GLY A 45 -4.64 11.51 -11.85
C GLY A 45 -4.67 10.49 -10.69
N GLU A 46 -3.60 9.71 -10.52
CA GLU A 46 -3.49 8.78 -9.39
C GLU A 46 -3.33 9.53 -8.05
N SER A 47 -3.69 8.85 -6.97
CA SER A 47 -3.33 9.31 -5.62
C SER A 47 -1.85 9.08 -5.41
N VAL A 48 -1.08 10.16 -5.26
CA VAL A 48 0.39 10.11 -5.14
C VAL A 48 0.88 10.91 -3.95
N VAL A 49 2.07 10.58 -3.46
CA VAL A 49 2.78 11.33 -2.42
C VAL A 49 4.08 11.88 -2.99
N ARG A 50 4.34 13.17 -2.75
CA ARG A 50 5.54 13.85 -3.23
C ARG A 50 6.80 13.19 -2.67
N VAL A 51 7.73 12.87 -3.56
CA VAL A 51 9.05 12.32 -3.24
C VAL A 51 10.18 13.11 -3.91
N ALA A 52 11.40 12.94 -3.42
CA ALA A 52 12.61 13.48 -4.04
C ALA A 52 13.72 12.43 -4.12
N ALA A 53 14.55 12.50 -5.17
CA ALA A 53 15.66 11.57 -5.33
C ALA A 53 16.66 11.76 -4.17
N GLY A 54 17.12 10.65 -3.59
CA GLY A 54 17.95 10.62 -2.38
C GLY A 54 17.18 10.79 -1.07
N GLU A 55 15.85 10.91 -1.11
CA GLU A 55 15.01 10.78 0.09
C GLU A 55 15.15 9.38 0.67
N GLN A 56 15.30 9.29 1.99
CA GLN A 56 15.33 8.03 2.72
C GLN A 56 13.98 7.82 3.40
N LEU A 57 13.21 6.82 2.93
CA LEU A 57 11.98 6.40 3.57
C LEU A 57 12.21 5.08 4.29
N SER A 58 11.80 4.97 5.54
CA SER A 58 11.71 3.65 6.17
C SER A 58 10.60 2.81 5.53
N GLU A 59 10.72 1.49 5.61
CA GLU A 59 9.64 0.58 5.21
C GLU A 59 8.31 0.97 5.87
N TYR A 60 8.33 1.28 7.16
CA TYR A 60 7.15 1.74 7.90
C TYR A 60 6.55 3.01 7.30
N GLN A 61 7.37 3.98 6.90
CA GLN A 61 6.89 5.21 6.25
C GLN A 61 6.31 4.98 4.84
N LEU A 62 6.89 4.04 4.07
CA LEU A 62 6.31 3.62 2.79
C LEU A 62 4.95 2.96 2.99
N LEU A 63 4.81 2.08 3.99
CA LEU A 63 3.53 1.47 4.33
C LEU A 63 2.53 2.52 4.85
N GLN A 64 2.97 3.53 5.60
CA GLN A 64 2.12 4.65 6.00
C GLN A 64 1.62 5.45 4.78
N GLY A 65 2.49 5.84 3.86
CA GLY A 65 2.09 6.57 2.65
C GLY A 65 1.21 5.73 1.72
N LEU A 66 1.44 4.43 1.66
CA LEU A 66 0.58 3.48 0.94
C LEU A 66 -0.83 3.44 1.53
N MET A 67 -0.96 3.37 2.86
CA MET A 67 -2.24 3.09 3.51
C MET A 67 -3.04 4.35 3.87
N LEU A 68 -2.41 5.44 4.28
CA LEU A 68 -3.11 6.65 4.75
C LEU A 68 -3.57 7.54 3.57
N PRO A 69 -2.66 8.19 2.81
CA PRO A 69 -3.03 9.01 1.66
C PRO A 69 -3.20 8.20 0.37
N SER A 70 -3.08 6.86 0.42
CA SER A 70 -3.35 5.98 -0.72
C SER A 70 -2.35 6.08 -1.88
N ALA A 71 -1.08 6.35 -1.59
CA ALA A 71 -0.04 6.62 -2.60
C ALA A 71 0.21 5.43 -3.53
N SER A 72 -0.07 5.58 -4.82
CA SER A 72 0.25 4.61 -5.87
C SER A 72 1.75 4.47 -6.07
N ASN A 73 2.48 5.58 -6.11
CA ASN A 73 3.93 5.57 -6.28
C ASN A 73 4.64 4.79 -5.15
N PHE A 74 4.06 4.74 -3.96
CA PHE A 74 4.61 3.93 -2.86
C PHE A 74 4.31 2.45 -3.03
N ALA A 75 3.22 2.08 -3.70
CA ALA A 75 2.95 0.70 -4.09
C ALA A 75 4.03 0.20 -5.06
N ASP A 76 4.41 1.02 -6.04
CA ASP A 76 5.44 0.69 -7.02
C ASP A 76 6.85 0.67 -6.40
N ILE A 77 7.16 1.59 -5.48
CA ILE A 77 8.43 1.56 -4.72
C ILE A 77 8.52 0.26 -3.89
N LEU A 78 7.47 -0.09 -3.15
CA LEU A 78 7.45 -1.32 -2.34
C LEU A 78 7.54 -2.57 -3.21
N ALA A 79 6.81 -2.63 -4.32
CA ALA A 79 6.85 -3.74 -5.25
C ALA A 79 8.25 -3.91 -5.90
N THR A 80 8.89 -2.80 -6.26
CA THR A 80 10.26 -2.78 -6.79
C THR A 80 11.27 -3.21 -5.74
N TRP A 81 11.12 -2.75 -4.51
CA TRP A 81 12.02 -3.08 -3.42
C TRP A 81 11.95 -4.57 -3.04
N ASP A 82 10.75 -5.13 -2.96
CA ASP A 82 10.53 -6.54 -2.59
C ASP A 82 10.83 -7.53 -3.74
N ALA A 83 10.38 -7.24 -4.97
CA ALA A 83 10.44 -8.20 -6.08
C ALA A 83 11.34 -7.74 -7.25
N GLY A 84 12.01 -6.61 -7.14
CA GLY A 84 12.88 -6.03 -8.17
C GLY A 84 12.15 -5.20 -9.24
N SER A 85 10.84 -5.38 -9.41
CA SER A 85 9.98 -4.53 -10.25
C SER A 85 8.49 -4.72 -9.91
N PRO A 86 7.61 -3.76 -10.29
CA PRO A 86 6.16 -3.96 -10.15
C PRO A 86 5.67 -5.17 -10.95
N SER A 87 6.20 -5.39 -12.15
CA SER A 87 5.83 -6.53 -13.00
C SER A 87 6.20 -7.89 -12.40
N ALA A 88 7.29 -7.98 -11.63
CA ALA A 88 7.68 -9.18 -10.91
C ALA A 88 6.84 -9.40 -9.64
N PHE A 89 6.28 -8.33 -9.07
CA PHE A 89 5.42 -8.38 -7.89
C PHE A 89 3.99 -8.87 -8.21
N ILE A 90 3.43 -8.52 -9.37
CA ILE A 90 2.04 -8.89 -9.73
C ILE A 90 1.75 -10.40 -9.70
N PRO A 91 2.62 -11.30 -10.20
CA PRO A 91 2.43 -12.73 -10.04
C PRO A 91 2.36 -13.18 -8.58
N ARG A 92 3.12 -12.54 -7.68
CA ARG A 92 3.08 -12.82 -6.24
C ARG A 92 1.74 -12.42 -5.63
N MET A 93 1.22 -11.25 -5.98
CA MET A 93 -0.11 -10.80 -5.55
C MET A 93 -1.21 -11.79 -5.95
N ASN A 94 -1.17 -12.25 -7.21
CA ASN A 94 -2.14 -13.24 -7.71
C ASN A 94 -1.95 -14.62 -7.05
N ALA A 95 -0.71 -15.06 -6.82
CA ALA A 95 -0.43 -16.30 -6.09
C ALA A 95 -0.96 -16.24 -4.65
N ARG A 96 -0.77 -15.11 -3.96
CA ARG A 96 -1.27 -14.90 -2.61
C ARG A 96 -2.80 -14.84 -2.55
N ALA A 97 -3.45 -14.21 -3.53
CA ALA A 97 -4.91 -14.28 -3.68
C ALA A 97 -5.39 -15.74 -3.81
N GLY A 98 -4.72 -16.55 -4.63
CA GLY A 98 -5.00 -17.99 -4.74
C GLY A 98 -4.88 -18.71 -3.40
N ALA A 99 -3.79 -18.47 -2.65
CA ALA A 99 -3.56 -19.04 -1.32
C ALA A 99 -4.60 -18.61 -0.27
N LEU A 100 -5.22 -17.44 -0.43
CA LEU A 100 -6.30 -16.94 0.42
C LEU A 100 -7.71 -17.34 -0.09
N ALA A 101 -7.79 -18.21 -1.10
CA ALA A 101 -9.03 -18.62 -1.77
C ALA A 101 -9.85 -17.43 -2.32
N MET A 102 -9.18 -16.37 -2.75
CA MET A 102 -9.78 -15.18 -3.36
C MET A 102 -10.06 -15.43 -4.86
N ALA A 103 -10.94 -16.38 -5.15
CA ALA A 103 -11.15 -16.93 -6.50
C ALA A 103 -11.77 -15.96 -7.52
N GLN A 104 -12.22 -14.78 -7.10
CA GLN A 104 -12.79 -13.74 -7.97
C GLN A 104 -11.92 -12.48 -7.95
N THR A 105 -10.65 -12.63 -7.57
CA THR A 105 -9.68 -11.56 -7.48
C THR A 105 -8.59 -11.73 -8.53
N HIS A 106 -8.27 -10.64 -9.23
CA HIS A 106 -7.13 -10.56 -10.13
C HIS A 106 -6.43 -9.21 -9.93
N TYR A 107 -5.10 -9.23 -9.85
CA TYR A 107 -4.27 -8.03 -9.80
C TYR A 107 -3.55 -7.86 -11.14
N ALA A 108 -3.63 -6.65 -11.70
CA ALA A 108 -2.88 -6.23 -12.87
C ALA A 108 -1.84 -5.14 -12.54
N ASP A 109 -1.92 -4.54 -11.35
CA ASP A 109 -0.99 -3.56 -10.80
C ASP A 109 -0.92 -3.66 -9.27
N ALA A 110 0.04 -2.96 -8.66
CA ALA A 110 0.23 -2.95 -7.21
C ALA A 110 -0.67 -1.93 -6.49
N SER A 111 -1.24 -0.97 -7.23
CA SER A 111 -1.95 0.18 -6.68
C SER A 111 -3.48 0.05 -6.74
N GLY A 112 -4.00 -0.78 -7.66
CA GLY A 112 -5.42 -0.90 -7.97
C GLY A 112 -5.96 0.20 -8.88
N PHE A 113 -5.10 0.96 -9.56
CA PHE A 113 -5.48 1.98 -10.53
C PHE A 113 -5.96 1.35 -11.85
N SER A 114 -5.31 0.27 -12.28
CA SER A 114 -5.66 -0.53 -13.43
C SER A 114 -7.11 -1.04 -13.31
N PRO A 115 -7.95 -0.84 -14.34
CA PRO A 115 -9.30 -1.40 -14.35
C PRO A 115 -9.31 -2.94 -14.45
N GLN A 116 -8.18 -3.56 -14.76
CA GLN A 116 -8.00 -5.02 -14.76
C GLN A 116 -7.74 -5.55 -13.34
N THR A 117 -7.43 -4.69 -12.37
CA THR A 117 -7.37 -5.05 -10.95
C THR A 117 -8.78 -5.12 -10.37
N VAL A 118 -9.34 -6.33 -10.31
CA VAL A 118 -10.75 -6.62 -9.92
C VAL A 118 -10.87 -7.60 -8.75
N SER A 119 -11.89 -7.43 -7.90
CA SER A 119 -12.22 -8.32 -6.78
C SER A 119 -13.71 -8.23 -6.43
N VAL A 120 -14.16 -9.08 -5.51
CA VAL A 120 -15.52 -9.09 -4.94
C VAL A 120 -15.47 -8.85 -3.42
N PRO A 121 -16.56 -8.36 -2.80
CA PRO A 121 -16.56 -8.03 -1.36
C PRO A 121 -16.12 -9.19 -0.44
N SER A 122 -16.53 -10.43 -0.74
CA SER A 122 -16.16 -11.59 0.07
C SER A 122 -14.65 -11.87 0.08
N ASP A 123 -13.97 -11.62 -1.03
CA ASP A 123 -12.53 -11.80 -1.15
C ASP A 123 -11.78 -10.68 -0.41
N LEU A 124 -12.24 -9.44 -0.55
CA LEU A 124 -11.67 -8.30 0.17
C LEU A 124 -11.82 -8.45 1.70
N ILE A 125 -12.90 -9.07 2.19
CA ILE A 125 -13.05 -9.38 3.62
C ILE A 125 -11.99 -10.39 4.08
N ARG A 126 -11.68 -11.42 3.28
CA ARG A 126 -10.62 -12.39 3.60
C ARG A 126 -9.25 -11.71 3.66
N LEU A 127 -8.95 -10.87 2.67
CA LEU A 127 -7.73 -10.09 2.61
C LEU A 127 -7.60 -9.16 3.83
N ALA A 128 -8.64 -8.38 4.12
CA ALA A 128 -8.65 -7.45 5.25
C ALA A 128 -8.47 -8.18 6.59
N ARG A 129 -9.14 -9.31 6.80
CA ARG A 129 -8.97 -10.13 8.03
C ARG A 129 -7.53 -10.64 8.17
N THR A 130 -6.92 -11.08 7.08
CA THR A 130 -5.55 -11.57 7.07
C THR A 130 -4.56 -10.45 7.41
N ALA A 131 -4.66 -9.31 6.73
CA ALA A 131 -3.79 -8.17 6.99
C ALA A 131 -3.98 -7.59 8.40
N MET A 132 -5.22 -7.50 8.90
CA MET A 132 -5.51 -7.00 10.25
C MET A 132 -5.02 -7.91 11.38
N ALA A 133 -4.63 -9.16 11.07
CA ALA A 133 -3.97 -10.03 12.04
C ALA A 133 -2.50 -9.64 12.28
N ILE A 134 -1.89 -8.84 11.38
CA ILE A 134 -0.53 -8.34 11.51
C ILE A 134 -0.55 -7.08 12.41
N PRO A 135 0.10 -7.09 13.59
CA PRO A 135 -0.01 -5.98 14.54
C PRO A 135 0.42 -4.63 13.97
N VAL A 136 1.50 -4.59 13.20
CA VAL A 136 2.01 -3.34 12.61
C VAL A 136 1.09 -2.80 11.52
N PHE A 137 0.47 -3.67 10.71
CA PHE A 137 -0.54 -3.27 9.73
C PHE A 137 -1.72 -2.61 10.44
N LYS A 138 -2.26 -3.27 11.48
CA LYS A 138 -3.36 -2.74 12.30
C LYS A 138 -3.00 -1.39 12.93
N GLN A 139 -1.77 -1.23 13.40
CA GLN A 139 -1.28 0.05 13.93
C GLN A 139 -1.31 1.14 12.86
N ILE A 140 -0.74 0.87 11.68
CA ILE A 140 -0.65 1.85 10.58
C ILE A 140 -2.03 2.32 10.14
N VAL A 141 -2.95 1.40 9.83
CA VAL A 141 -4.29 1.78 9.33
C VAL A 141 -5.15 2.48 10.37
N GLY A 142 -4.80 2.34 11.66
CA GLY A 142 -5.43 3.04 12.78
C GLY A 142 -4.91 4.46 13.01
N GLN A 143 -3.91 4.93 12.26
CA GLN A 143 -3.37 6.28 12.39
C GLN A 143 -4.23 7.29 11.62
N SER A 144 -4.47 8.46 12.20
CA SER A 144 -5.15 9.58 11.52
C SER A 144 -4.24 10.33 10.56
N GLN A 145 -2.93 10.31 10.80
CA GLN A 145 -1.91 10.98 9.99
C GLN A 145 -0.52 10.36 10.23
N ALA A 146 0.40 10.68 9.32
CA ALA A 146 1.83 10.38 9.45
C ALA A 146 2.65 11.57 8.95
N THR A 147 3.91 11.67 9.37
CA THR A 147 4.85 12.68 8.86
C THR A 147 5.93 11.98 8.04
N LEU A 148 6.03 12.36 6.77
CA LEU A 148 7.02 11.86 5.82
C LEU A 148 8.10 12.92 5.57
N PRO A 149 9.36 12.52 5.25
CA PRO A 149 10.49 13.44 5.15
C PRO A 149 10.28 14.58 4.13
N VAL A 150 9.87 14.26 2.89
CA VAL A 150 9.69 15.27 1.83
C VAL A 150 8.25 15.77 1.72
N ALA A 151 7.28 14.90 1.95
CA ALA A 151 5.86 15.25 1.80
C ALA A 151 5.27 15.97 3.03
N GLY A 152 5.95 15.93 4.18
CA GLY A 152 5.41 16.48 5.42
C GLY A 152 4.25 15.63 5.96
N VAL A 153 3.26 16.28 6.58
CA VAL A 153 2.11 15.58 7.14
C VAL A 153 1.20 15.08 6.03
N VAL A 154 0.89 13.78 6.06
CA VAL A 154 -0.11 13.12 5.23
C VAL A 154 -1.24 12.59 6.10
N HIS A 155 -2.46 12.61 5.59
CA HIS A 155 -3.65 12.25 6.36
C HIS A 155 -4.27 10.94 5.88
N ASN A 156 -4.90 10.22 6.80
CA ASN A 156 -5.71 9.07 6.46
C ASN A 156 -7.00 9.52 5.78
N LEU A 157 -7.29 8.95 4.60
CA LEU A 157 -8.49 9.25 3.84
C LEU A 157 -9.76 8.56 4.40
N ASP A 158 -9.62 7.66 5.39
CA ASP A 158 -10.75 7.05 6.07
C ASP A 158 -11.44 8.03 7.01
N THR A 159 -12.48 8.70 6.50
CA THR A 159 -13.30 9.64 7.28
C THR A 159 -14.15 9.00 8.37
N LEU A 160 -14.25 7.66 8.40
CA LEU A 160 -14.93 6.90 9.44
C LEU A 160 -13.99 6.47 10.57
N LEU A 161 -12.67 6.61 10.41
CA LEU A 161 -11.70 6.19 11.41
C LEU A 161 -12.02 6.80 12.80
N GLY A 162 -12.11 5.94 13.81
CA GLY A 162 -12.42 6.33 15.18
C GLY A 162 -13.92 6.59 15.46
N LYS A 163 -14.81 6.47 14.46
CA LYS A 163 -16.26 6.60 14.62
C LYS A 163 -16.92 5.24 14.67
N ASP A 164 -17.91 5.07 15.54
CA ASP A 164 -18.74 3.85 15.62
C ASP A 164 -17.94 2.53 15.71
N GLY A 165 -16.76 2.57 16.34
CA GLY A 165 -15.87 1.40 16.47
C GLY A 165 -15.04 1.07 15.22
N VAL A 166 -15.03 1.92 14.20
CA VAL A 166 -14.19 1.76 13.00
C VAL A 166 -12.72 1.99 13.35
N ILE A 167 -11.90 0.98 13.07
CA ILE A 167 -10.46 0.93 13.38
C ILE A 167 -9.55 1.00 12.14
N GLY A 168 -10.11 1.29 10.96
CA GLY A 168 -9.37 1.50 9.71
C GLY A 168 -9.61 0.44 8.63
N VAL A 169 -8.50 -0.16 8.17
CA VAL A 169 -8.28 -0.93 6.93
C VAL A 169 -7.90 -0.04 5.75
N LYS A 170 -8.83 0.32 4.86
CA LYS A 170 -8.51 1.14 3.66
C LYS A 170 -9.76 1.57 2.93
N THR A 171 -9.78 2.82 2.44
CA THR A 171 -10.77 3.33 1.48
C THR A 171 -10.30 3.15 0.03
N GLY A 172 -11.23 3.13 -0.94
CA GLY A 172 -10.92 3.13 -2.36
C GLY A 172 -11.98 3.82 -3.21
N HIS A 173 -11.54 4.57 -4.22
CA HIS A 173 -12.37 5.23 -5.23
C HIS A 173 -11.59 5.27 -6.56
N THR A 174 -12.30 5.31 -7.68
CA THR A 174 -11.81 5.47 -9.06
C THR A 174 -12.78 6.36 -9.81
#